data_AF-A0A0G0WI68-F1
#
_entry.id   AF-A0A0G0WI68-F1
#
_cell.length_a   1.000
_cell.length_b   1.000
_cell.length_c   1.000
_cell.angle_alpha   90.00
_cell.angle_beta   90.00
_cell.angle_gamma   90.00
#
_symmetry.space_group_name_H-M   'P 1'
#
loop_
_entity.id
_entity.type
_entity.pdbx_description
1 polymer ?
#
loop_
_entity_poly.entity_id
_entity_poly.type
_entity_poly.pdbx_seq_one_letter_code
_entity_poly.pdbx_strand_id
1 'polypeptide(L)'
;MATKRKTKVIKVIKTQEVEEWWGTKQKIASLALLVVLFWYRTDSWPVVALVNNYPISRFELNQLMYKRVGQEALENLVVDKLIVQELAAKGVNVSDEEVNKKIEEIKTQIGSAESFEQALAIQGMLPPGKNNCVGQSSSWTKYISTIEIHCRGTARIEV
;
A
#
# COMPACT_ATOMS: atom_id res chain seq x y z
N MET A 1 66.65 -24.09 -48.83
CA MET A 1 65.20 -23.99 -48.60
C MET A 1 64.76 -25.15 -47.72
N ALA A 2 64.03 -24.86 -46.63
CA ALA A 2 63.06 -25.68 -45.90
C ALA A 2 63.15 -25.35 -44.40
N THR A 3 62.09 -24.70 -43.94
CA THR A 3 61.94 -24.01 -42.67
C THR A 3 61.41 -24.92 -41.55
N LYS A 4 61.73 -24.51 -40.32
CA LYS A 4 61.28 -24.99 -39.01
C LYS A 4 59.87 -25.62 -38.99
N ARG A 5 59.72 -26.71 -38.23
CA ARG A 5 58.49 -26.94 -37.45
C ARG A 5 58.86 -27.20 -36.00
N LYS A 6 58.75 -26.16 -35.17
CA LYS A 6 58.69 -26.30 -33.72
C LYS A 6 57.35 -26.95 -33.41
N THR A 7 57.37 -28.22 -33.01
CA THR A 7 56.18 -28.90 -32.50
C THR A 7 55.77 -28.19 -31.23
N LYS A 8 54.66 -27.47 -31.34
CA LYS A 8 54.02 -26.70 -30.29
C LYS A 8 53.50 -27.72 -29.28
N VAL A 9 54.23 -27.92 -28.18
CA VAL A 9 53.66 -28.53 -26.97
C VAL A 9 52.62 -27.53 -26.47
N ILE A 10 51.41 -27.66 -26.98
CA ILE A 10 50.26 -26.88 -26.54
C ILE A 10 49.94 -27.43 -25.16
N LYS A 11 50.37 -26.69 -24.13
CA LYS A 11 49.94 -26.84 -22.75
C LYS A 11 48.43 -27.11 -22.73
N VAL A 12 48.06 -28.30 -22.27
CA VAL A 12 46.72 -28.61 -21.80
C VAL A 12 46.54 -27.80 -20.52
N ILE A 13 46.02 -26.59 -20.66
CA ILE A 13 45.65 -25.73 -19.53
C ILE A 13 44.29 -26.23 -19.04
N LYS A 14 44.28 -26.75 -17.81
CA LYS A 14 43.13 -27.28 -17.06
C LYS A 14 41.81 -26.55 -17.36
N THR A 15 40.81 -27.30 -17.82
CA THR A 15 39.40 -26.89 -17.90
C THR A 15 38.61 -27.65 -16.85
N GLN A 16 38.80 -27.33 -15.57
CA GLN A 16 38.18 -28.11 -14.46
C GLN A 16 37.65 -27.26 -13.30
N GLU A 17 37.60 -25.94 -13.38
CA GLU A 17 37.16 -25.10 -12.25
C GLU A 17 36.22 -23.96 -12.70
N VAL A 18 35.30 -24.26 -13.62
CA VAL A 18 34.38 -23.23 -14.15
C VAL A 18 32.90 -23.59 -13.91
N GLU A 19 32.56 -24.82 -13.51
CA GLU A 19 31.16 -25.23 -13.34
C GLU A 19 30.51 -24.89 -11.98
N GLU A 20 31.24 -24.84 -10.86
CA GLU A 20 30.61 -24.53 -9.56
C GLU A 20 30.27 -23.04 -9.37
N TRP A 21 30.95 -22.17 -10.12
CA TRP A 21 30.75 -20.72 -10.04
C TRP A 21 29.49 -20.26 -10.77
N TRP A 22 29.07 -20.98 -11.82
CA TRP A 22 27.89 -20.63 -12.61
C TRP A 22 26.57 -20.92 -11.89
N GLY A 23 26.48 -22.06 -11.19
CA GLY A 23 25.27 -22.43 -10.44
C GLY A 23 25.02 -21.53 -9.22
N THR A 24 26.08 -21.11 -8.54
CA THR A 24 25.97 -20.22 -7.36
C THR A 24 25.60 -18.79 -7.77
N LYS A 25 26.15 -18.29 -8.88
CA LYS A 25 25.78 -17.00 -9.47
C LYS A 25 24.31 -16.95 -9.91
N GLN A 26 23.80 -18.03 -10.53
CA GLN A 26 22.40 -18.12 -10.92
C GLN A 26 21.45 -18.09 -9.73
N LYS A 27 21.76 -18.80 -8.63
CA LYS A 27 20.95 -18.78 -7.41
C LYS A 27 20.92 -17.40 -6.76
N ILE A 28 22.07 -16.72 -6.70
CA ILE A 28 22.16 -15.35 -6.17
C ILE A 28 21.38 -14.38 -7.06
N ALA A 29 21.49 -14.51 -8.38
CA ALA A 29 20.73 -13.69 -9.33
C ALA A 29 19.21 -13.92 -9.20
N SER A 30 18.75 -15.16 -9.06
CA SER A 30 17.34 -15.46 -8.84
C SER A 30 16.83 -14.92 -7.51
N LEU A 31 17.63 -15.00 -6.44
CA LEU A 31 17.26 -14.46 -5.13
C LEU A 31 17.18 -12.93 -5.18
N ALA A 32 18.16 -12.27 -5.80
CA ALA A 32 18.14 -10.82 -5.99
C ALA A 32 16.93 -10.37 -6.82
N LEU A 33 16.58 -11.11 -7.88
CA LEU A 33 15.41 -10.83 -8.70
C LEU A 33 14.10 -10.97 -7.92
N LEU A 34 13.97 -12.01 -7.07
CA LEU A 34 12.82 -12.16 -6.19
C LEU A 34 12.72 -11.04 -5.17
N VAL A 35 13.84 -10.60 -4.59
CA VAL A 35 13.87 -9.46 -3.67
C VAL A 35 13.43 -8.18 -4.41
N VAL A 36 13.98 -7.90 -5.58
CA VAL A 36 13.58 -6.71 -6.37
C VAL A 36 12.10 -6.75 -6.74
N LEU A 37 11.57 -7.89 -7.19
CA LEU A 37 10.14 -8.06 -7.46
C LEU A 37 9.28 -7.88 -6.20
N PHE A 38 9.76 -8.37 -5.06
CA PHE A 38 9.10 -8.17 -3.78
C PHE A 38 9.02 -6.68 -3.41
N TRP A 39 10.11 -5.93 -3.56
CA TRP A 39 10.13 -4.48 -3.33
C TRP A 39 9.24 -3.72 -4.34
N TYR A 40 9.23 -4.14 -5.61
CA TYR A 40 8.38 -3.54 -6.66
C TYR A 40 6.88 -3.74 -6.39
N ARG A 41 6.50 -4.82 -5.70
CA ARG A 41 5.11 -5.10 -5.35
C ARG A 41 4.66 -4.39 -4.07
N THR A 42 5.58 -4.04 -3.17
CA THR A 42 5.23 -3.65 -1.79
C THR A 42 5.29 -2.13 -1.55
N ASP A 43 5.75 -1.32 -2.52
CA ASP A 43 5.88 0.16 -2.42
C ASP A 43 6.38 0.61 -1.03
N SER A 44 7.33 -0.14 -0.48
CA SER A 44 7.72 -0.09 0.93
C SER A 44 8.86 0.90 1.15
N TRP A 45 8.79 2.08 0.52
CA TRP A 45 9.86 3.07 0.61
C TRP A 45 10.04 3.55 2.06
N PRO A 46 11.22 3.41 2.69
CA PRO A 46 11.36 3.60 4.14
C PRO A 46 11.18 5.04 4.63
N VAL A 47 11.23 6.05 3.75
CA VAL A 47 11.12 7.47 4.08
C VAL A 47 9.81 8.05 3.55
N VAL A 48 8.97 8.63 4.41
CA VAL A 48 7.66 9.18 3.99
C VAL A 48 7.78 10.65 3.59
N ALA A 49 8.58 11.42 4.32
CA ALA A 49 8.72 12.85 4.12
C ALA A 49 10.08 13.35 4.62
N LEU A 50 10.51 14.51 4.12
CA LEU A 50 11.65 15.27 4.62
C LEU A 50 11.11 16.58 5.20
N VAL A 51 11.46 16.89 6.46
CA VAL A 51 11.10 18.17 7.10
C VAL A 51 12.40 18.85 7.51
N ASN A 52 12.73 20.01 6.93
CA ASN A 52 13.97 20.74 7.20
C ASN A 52 15.23 19.85 7.10
N ASN A 53 15.32 19.02 6.06
CA ASN A 53 16.38 18.01 5.85
C ASN A 53 16.43 16.84 6.87
N TYR A 54 15.45 16.72 7.78
CA TYR A 54 15.31 15.54 8.63
C TYR A 54 14.36 14.53 7.97
N PRO A 55 14.82 13.29 7.67
CA PRO A 55 13.96 12.25 7.11
C PRO A 55 13.03 11.66 8.18
N ILE A 56 11.73 11.70 7.92
CA ILE A 56 10.72 10.99 8.70
C ILE A 56 10.58 9.58 8.13
N SER A 57 10.90 8.60 8.96
CA SER A 57 10.80 7.18 8.58
C SER A 57 9.36 6.68 8.66
N ARG A 58 9.00 5.71 7.81
CA ARG A 58 7.70 4.99 7.90
C ARG A 58 7.49 4.35 9.26
N PHE A 59 8.56 3.85 9.86
CA PHE A 59 8.50 3.18 11.14
C PHE A 59 8.07 4.16 12.25
N GLU A 60 8.63 5.36 12.27
CA GLU A 60 8.26 6.40 13.24
C GLU A 60 6.81 6.85 13.07
N LEU A 61 6.37 7.08 11.83
CA LEU A 61 4.97 7.40 11.54
C LEU A 61 4.03 6.27 11.99
N ASN A 62 4.36 5.02 11.63
CA ASN A 62 3.57 3.86 12.03
C ASN A 62 3.49 3.74 13.56
N GLN A 63 4.62 3.89 14.27
CA GLN A 63 4.61 3.88 15.74
C GLN A 63 3.71 4.97 16.32
N LEU A 64 3.76 6.18 15.76
CA LEU A 64 2.90 7.28 16.21
C LEU A 64 1.42 6.94 15.98
N MET A 65 1.07 6.41 14.80
CA MET A 65 -0.28 5.96 14.49
C MET A 65 -0.75 4.83 15.42
N TYR A 66 0.12 3.85 15.69
CA TYR A 66 -0.17 2.77 16.63
C TYR A 66 -0.44 3.30 18.04
N LYS A 67 0.35 4.27 18.52
CA LYS A 67 0.15 4.89 19.84
C LYS A 67 -1.11 5.75 19.92
N ARG A 68 -1.52 6.38 18.81
CA ARG A 68 -2.67 7.32 18.80
C ARG A 68 -4.00 6.61 18.58
N VAL A 69 -4.06 5.70 17.61
CA VAL A 69 -5.31 5.09 17.11
C VAL A 69 -5.22 3.57 17.07
N GLY A 70 -4.01 3.00 17.05
CA GLY A 70 -3.83 1.56 16.85
C GLY A 70 -4.39 0.68 17.95
N GLN A 71 -4.38 1.11 19.21
CA GLN A 71 -4.96 0.32 20.31
C GLN A 71 -6.48 0.20 20.19
N GLU A 72 -7.17 1.32 20.01
CA GLU A 72 -8.63 1.34 19.81
C GLU A 72 -9.03 0.56 18.55
N ALA A 73 -8.29 0.74 17.45
CA ALA A 73 -8.53 -0.01 16.22
C ALA A 73 -8.35 -1.52 16.42
N LEU A 74 -7.35 -1.95 17.21
CA LEU A 74 -7.13 -3.36 17.51
C LEU A 74 -8.27 -3.93 18.36
N GLU A 75 -8.70 -3.23 19.39
CA GLU A 75 -9.80 -3.65 20.26
C GLU A 75 -11.10 -3.81 19.45
N ASN A 76 -11.43 -2.84 18.60
CA ASN A 76 -12.59 -2.91 17.71
C ASN A 76 -12.50 -4.11 16.74
N LEU A 77 -11.33 -4.34 16.14
CA LEU A 77 -11.13 -5.50 15.26
C LEU A 77 -11.30 -6.83 15.99
N VAL A 78 -10.86 -6.93 17.24
CA VAL A 78 -11.07 -8.14 18.05
C VAL A 78 -12.55 -8.36 18.29
N VAL A 79 -13.27 -7.32 18.71
CA VAL A 79 -14.73 -7.40 18.93
C VAL A 79 -15.46 -7.82 17.65
N ASP A 80 -15.16 -7.19 16.52
CA ASP A 80 -15.75 -7.52 15.23
C ASP A 80 -15.50 -8.99 14.84
N LYS A 81 -14.27 -9.48 15.04
CA LYS A 81 -13.94 -10.88 14.74
C LYS A 81 -14.69 -11.85 15.64
N LEU A 82 -14.86 -11.53 16.92
CA LEU A 82 -15.64 -12.35 17.85
C LEU A 82 -17.12 -12.40 17.44
N ILE A 83 -17.70 -11.25 17.07
CA ILE A 83 -19.08 -11.18 16.60
C ILE A 83 -19.26 -12.04 15.33
N VAL A 84 -18.37 -11.90 14.34
CA VAL A 84 -18.45 -12.68 13.10
C VAL A 84 -18.31 -14.18 13.37
N GLN A 85 -17.42 -14.58 14.28
CA GLN A 85 -17.26 -15.99 14.69
C GLN A 85 -18.52 -16.56 15.35
N GLU A 86 -19.13 -15.81 16.27
CA GLU A 86 -20.37 -16.20 16.94
C GLU A 86 -21.57 -16.26 15.97
N LEU A 87 -21.68 -15.31 15.04
CA LEU A 87 -22.72 -15.31 14.01
C LEU A 87 -22.58 -16.52 13.08
N ALA A 88 -21.35 -16.85 12.67
CA ALA A 88 -21.07 -18.04 11.87
C ALA A 88 -21.40 -19.33 12.64
N ALA A 89 -21.05 -19.42 13.93
CA ALA A 89 -21.37 -20.55 14.78
C ALA A 89 -22.90 -20.74 14.95
N LYS A 90 -23.65 -19.63 14.98
CA LYS A 90 -25.13 -19.62 15.07
C LYS A 90 -25.81 -19.76 13.70
N GLY A 91 -25.06 -19.80 12.61
CA GLY A 91 -25.60 -19.91 11.25
C GLY A 91 -26.46 -18.72 10.82
N VAL A 92 -26.23 -17.54 11.42
CA VAL A 92 -26.99 -16.33 11.10
C VAL A 92 -26.36 -15.67 9.88
N ASN A 93 -27.10 -15.62 8.78
CA ASN A 93 -26.71 -14.89 7.57
C ASN A 93 -27.53 -13.61 7.48
N VAL A 94 -26.88 -12.46 7.60
CA VAL A 94 -27.55 -11.15 7.45
C VAL A 94 -27.75 -10.88 5.97
N SER A 95 -29.00 -10.62 5.55
CA SER A 95 -29.30 -10.27 4.16
C SER A 95 -29.04 -8.79 3.88
N ASP A 96 -28.70 -8.47 2.64
CA ASP A 96 -28.52 -7.08 2.20
C ASP A 96 -29.80 -6.24 2.39
N GLU A 97 -30.96 -6.88 2.37
CA GLU A 97 -32.27 -6.25 2.58
C GLU A 97 -32.44 -5.75 4.02
N GLU A 98 -32.01 -6.53 5.03
CA GLU A 98 -32.03 -6.10 6.43
C GLU A 98 -31.08 -4.95 6.70
N VAL A 99 -29.89 -4.98 6.07
CA VAL A 99 -28.90 -3.89 6.15
C VAL A 99 -29.46 -2.61 5.53
N ASN A 100 -30.05 -2.70 4.34
CA ASN A 100 -30.64 -1.54 3.67
C ASN A 100 -31.80 -0.95 4.46
N LYS A 101 -32.66 -1.80 5.05
CA LYS A 101 -33.74 -1.34 5.93
C LYS A 101 -33.22 -0.60 7.16
N LYS A 102 -32.15 -1.10 7.79
CA LYS A 102 -31.49 -0.41 8.91
C LYS A 102 -30.87 0.92 8.51
N ILE A 103 -30.29 1.00 7.31
CA ILE A 103 -29.77 2.25 6.76
C ILE A 103 -30.89 3.26 6.52
N GLU A 104 -32.05 2.83 6.00
CA GLU A 104 -33.23 3.70 5.85
C GLU A 104 -33.79 4.18 7.19
N GLU A 105 -33.84 3.30 8.20
CA GLU A 105 -34.22 3.68 9.58
C GLU A 105 -33.28 4.76 10.15
N ILE A 106 -31.98 4.67 9.90
CA ILE A 106 -31.01 5.68 10.34
C ILE A 106 -31.18 6.99 9.57
N LYS A 107 -31.42 6.93 8.25
CA LYS A 107 -31.68 8.12 7.41
C LYS A 107 -32.92 8.88 7.87
N THR A 108 -33.99 8.17 8.27
CA THR A 108 -35.22 8.81 8.78
C THR A 108 -35.00 9.49 10.12
N GLN A 109 -34.16 8.94 11.01
CA GLN A 109 -33.80 9.57 12.29
C GLN A 109 -32.98 10.87 12.13
N ILE A 110 -32.14 10.95 11.09
CA ILE A 110 -31.29 12.12 10.81
C ILE A 110 -32.05 13.24 10.06
N GLY A 111 -33.30 12.98 9.68
CA GLY A 111 -34.27 14.00 9.24
C GLY A 111 -34.31 14.27 7.73
N SER A 112 -33.28 13.94 6.95
CA SER A 112 -33.35 13.87 5.49
C SER A 112 -32.17 13.07 4.89
N ALA A 113 -32.35 12.55 3.66
CA ALA A 113 -31.26 11.89 2.94
C ALA A 113 -30.11 12.86 2.63
N GLU A 114 -30.42 14.14 2.46
CA GLU A 114 -29.45 15.20 2.17
C GLU A 114 -28.59 15.53 3.40
N SER A 115 -29.19 15.61 4.60
CA SER A 115 -28.42 15.80 5.84
C SER A 115 -27.56 14.59 6.16
N PHE A 116 -28.02 13.38 5.84
CA PHE A 116 -27.22 12.16 5.94
C PHE A 116 -26.01 12.18 4.99
N GLU A 117 -26.21 12.54 3.72
CA GLU A 117 -25.10 12.65 2.75
C GLU A 117 -24.09 13.74 3.15
N GLN A 118 -24.57 14.89 3.66
CA GLN A 118 -23.69 15.96 4.17
C GLN A 118 -22.91 15.51 5.41
N ALA A 119 -23.54 14.80 6.34
CA ALA A 119 -22.88 14.26 7.54
C ALA A 119 -21.78 13.25 7.18
N LEU A 120 -22.04 12.38 6.20
CA LEU A 120 -21.04 11.44 5.68
C LEU A 120 -19.89 12.18 4.98
N ALA A 121 -20.21 13.19 4.15
CA ALA A 121 -19.20 13.98 3.46
C ALA A 121 -18.26 14.68 4.44
N ILE A 122 -18.77 15.24 5.55
CA ILE A 122 -17.91 15.86 6.58
C ILE A 122 -16.90 14.85 7.15
N GLN A 123 -17.27 13.57 7.26
CA GLN A 123 -16.41 12.50 7.77
C GLN A 123 -15.48 11.90 6.70
N GLY A 124 -15.52 12.42 5.47
CA GLY A 124 -14.71 11.89 4.37
C GLY A 124 -15.26 10.59 3.78
N MET A 125 -16.49 10.20 4.13
CA MET A 125 -17.15 8.99 3.64
C MET A 125 -18.24 9.39 2.64
N LEU A 126 -18.31 8.73 1.48
CA LEU A 126 -19.44 8.88 0.55
C LEU A 126 -20.23 7.57 0.51
N PRO A 127 -21.55 7.61 0.29
CA PRO A 127 -22.34 6.39 0.10
C PRO A 127 -21.78 5.55 -1.06
N PRO A 128 -21.94 4.21 -1.00
CA PRO A 128 -21.46 3.30 -2.04
C PRO A 128 -22.07 3.71 -3.38
N GLY A 129 -21.22 4.09 -4.35
CA GLY A 129 -21.64 4.55 -5.68
C GLY A 129 -21.29 5.99 -6.04
N LYS A 130 -20.79 6.81 -5.10
CA LYS A 130 -20.20 8.13 -5.41
C LYS A 130 -18.68 8.07 -5.22
N ASN A 131 -17.98 7.84 -6.32
CA ASN A 131 -16.60 7.40 -6.36
C ASN A 131 -15.57 8.50 -6.56
N ASN A 132 -15.47 9.56 -5.74
CA ASN A 132 -14.27 10.42 -5.70
C ASN A 132 -14.32 11.62 -4.74
N CYS A 133 -13.24 11.75 -3.95
CA CYS A 133 -12.67 12.99 -3.39
C CYS A 133 -13.53 13.76 -2.39
N VAL A 134 -13.62 13.30 -1.14
CA VAL A 134 -13.92 14.21 -0.03
C VAL A 134 -12.61 14.67 0.60
N GLY A 135 -12.10 15.76 0.04
CA GLY A 135 -11.19 16.66 0.72
C GLY A 135 -11.65 18.06 0.41
N GLN A 136 -12.34 18.71 1.36
CA GLN A 136 -12.10 20.13 1.56
C GLN A 136 -12.55 20.57 2.95
N SER A 137 -11.53 20.69 3.79
CA SER A 137 -11.45 21.59 4.92
C SER A 137 -12.17 22.92 4.63
N SER A 138 -13.26 23.15 5.34
CA SER A 138 -13.87 24.47 5.51
C SER A 138 -12.90 25.38 6.27
N SER A 139 -12.23 26.32 5.57
CA SER A 139 -11.88 27.67 6.05
C SER A 139 -10.88 28.41 5.12
N TRP A 140 -10.18 27.73 4.20
CA TRP A 140 -9.13 28.37 3.37
C TRP A 140 -9.48 28.59 1.89
N THR A 141 -10.70 28.23 1.45
CA THR A 141 -11.17 28.35 0.06
C THR A 141 -11.55 29.77 -0.37
N LYS A 142 -10.76 30.77 0.05
CA LYS A 142 -10.79 32.12 -0.51
C LYS A 142 -9.51 32.49 -1.28
N TYR A 143 -8.45 31.67 -1.18
CA TYR A 143 -7.13 32.00 -1.75
C TYR A 143 -6.57 31.02 -2.79
N ILE A 144 -7.22 29.88 -3.05
CA ILE A 144 -6.69 28.83 -3.95
C ILE A 144 -7.69 28.54 -5.08
N SER A 145 -8.02 29.53 -5.89
CA SER A 145 -8.80 29.35 -7.13
C SER A 145 -7.94 29.34 -8.39
N THR A 146 -6.62 29.28 -8.29
CA THR A 146 -5.70 29.32 -9.46
C THR A 146 -4.86 28.06 -9.62
N ILE A 147 -4.99 27.07 -8.73
CA ILE A 147 -4.24 25.81 -8.85
C ILE A 147 -5.25 24.68 -9.02
N GLU A 148 -5.57 24.46 -10.28
CA GLU A 148 -6.36 23.35 -10.79
C GLU A 148 -5.62 22.03 -10.49
N ILE A 149 -6.01 21.33 -9.41
CA ILE A 149 -5.45 20.02 -9.10
C ILE A 149 -6.19 18.97 -9.93
N HIS A 150 -5.58 18.64 -11.05
CA HIS A 150 -5.77 17.37 -11.74
C HIS A 150 -5.53 16.22 -10.75
N CYS A 151 -6.60 15.51 -10.39
CA CYS A 151 -6.49 14.22 -9.72
C CYS A 151 -5.95 13.17 -10.72
N ARG A 152 -4.64 13.11 -10.91
CA ARG A 152 -3.94 11.89 -11.33
C ARG A 152 -2.61 11.79 -10.59
N GLY A 153 -2.39 10.62 -10.02
CA GLY A 153 -1.26 10.32 -9.16
C GLY A 153 0.09 10.64 -9.81
N THR A 154 0.88 11.43 -9.11
CA THR A 154 2.33 11.37 -8.96
C THR A 154 2.70 12.54 -8.05
N ALA A 155 2.98 12.26 -6.78
CA ALA A 155 3.51 13.27 -5.87
C ALA A 155 4.95 13.60 -6.30
N ARG A 156 5.11 14.59 -7.18
CA ARG A 156 6.36 15.30 -7.38
C ARG A 156 6.21 16.66 -6.68
N ILE A 157 6.81 16.75 -5.50
CA ILE A 157 7.02 18.03 -4.82
C ILE A 157 8.29 18.60 -5.45
N GLU A 158 8.15 19.64 -6.27
CA GLU A 158 9.26 20.56 -6.54
C GLU A 158 9.15 21.76 -5.60
N VAL A 159 10.34 22.28 -5.27
CA VAL A 159 10.73 23.13 -4.14
C VAL A 159 9.98 24.45 -4.06
#